data_AF-A0A2V1IP95-F1
#
_entry.id   AF-A0A2V1IP95-F1
#
_cell.length_a   1.000
_cell.length_b   1.000
_cell.length_c   1.000
_cell.angle_alpha   90.00
_cell.angle_beta   90.00
_cell.angle_gamma   90.00
#
_symmetry.space_group_name_H-M   'P 1'
#
loop_
_entity.id
_entity.type
_entity.pdbx_description
1 polymer ?
#
loop_
_entity_poly.entity_id
_entity_poly.type
_entity_poly.pdbx_seq_one_letter_code
_entity_poly.pdbx_strand_id
1 'polypeptide(L)'
;MAQIEQSDGGKKKKGAQKKMSIHVDFTPMVDMNMLLITFFMLCTTMIKSQTLTISLPSNEKVEEQQMNKAKESEAITLILTTERNANGEVKKDDAGRPMNVVYYYEGMPEIADTNGDGLIDNNKLKAEKFLGNDGKLQQGIRKILHDRNLQVLSKIEKEKARWRAKEFSPISAVNDSIYQARAREIRNDSTLTRPVVIIKATPEASWESLISALDEMQINQISRYQIDNINQVDSALILDFLKKNPKK
;
A
#
# COMPACT_ATOMS: atom_id res chain seq x y z
N MET A 1 -29.43 -30.47 27.61
CA MET A 1 -30.10 -30.86 28.87
C MET A 1 -29.26 -31.95 29.51
N ALA A 2 -28.69 -31.67 30.68
CA ALA A 2 -27.95 -32.65 31.48
C ALA A 2 -28.79 -32.95 32.72
N GLN A 3 -29.33 -34.16 32.79
CA GLN A 3 -30.24 -34.60 33.83
C GLN A 3 -29.58 -35.74 34.60
N ILE A 4 -29.62 -35.70 35.93
CA ILE A 4 -29.20 -36.82 36.78
C ILE A 4 -30.49 -37.46 37.30
N GLU A 5 -30.81 -38.65 36.80
CA GLU A 5 -31.85 -39.49 37.38
C GLU A 5 -31.29 -40.21 38.61
N GLN A 6 -31.88 -39.95 39.78
CA GLN A 6 -31.65 -40.75 40.97
C GLN A 6 -32.69 -41.88 40.99
N SER A 7 -32.30 -43.07 40.55
CA SER A 7 -33.16 -44.26 40.59
C SER A 7 -33.22 -44.82 42.02
N ASP A 8 -34.34 -44.60 42.73
CA ASP A 8 -34.61 -45.20 44.04
C ASP A 8 -35.49 -46.45 43.88
N GLY A 9 -34.89 -47.62 44.07
CA GLY A 9 -35.55 -48.93 43.96
C GLY A 9 -36.09 -49.41 45.31
N GLY A 10 -37.40 -49.29 45.55
CA GLY A 10 -38.03 -49.82 46.76
C GLY A 10 -39.56 -49.87 46.76
N LYS A 11 -40.12 -51.04 47.12
CA LYS A 11 -41.55 -51.45 47.10
C LYS A 11 -42.56 -50.41 47.64
N LYS A 12 -43.63 -50.19 46.86
CA LYS A 12 -44.83 -49.39 47.20
C LYS A 12 -45.56 -49.91 48.46
N LYS A 13 -45.64 -49.08 49.52
CA LYS A 13 -46.65 -49.16 50.60
C LYS A 13 -47.77 -48.15 50.31
N LYS A 14 -49.03 -48.61 50.30
CA LYS A 14 -50.24 -47.77 50.18
C LYS A 14 -50.31 -46.81 51.38
N GLY A 15 -50.41 -45.50 51.12
CA GLY A 15 -50.71 -44.47 52.14
C GLY A 15 -49.64 -43.38 52.36
N ALA A 16 -48.51 -43.39 51.65
CA ALA A 16 -47.50 -42.33 51.79
C ALA A 16 -47.76 -41.14 50.85
N GLN A 17 -47.78 -39.93 51.40
CA GLN A 17 -47.88 -38.67 50.66
C GLN A 17 -46.76 -38.60 49.60
N LYS A 18 -47.13 -38.33 48.33
CA LYS A 18 -46.18 -38.22 47.21
C LYS A 18 -45.10 -37.19 47.57
N LYS A 19 -43.88 -37.65 47.87
CA LYS A 19 -42.70 -36.79 47.89
C LYS A 19 -42.43 -36.40 46.43
N MET A 20 -42.63 -35.13 46.09
CA MET A 20 -42.22 -34.58 44.80
C MET A 20 -40.70 -34.64 44.74
N SER A 21 -40.15 -35.42 43.82
CA SER A 21 -38.71 -35.47 43.55
C SER A 21 -38.27 -34.11 43.00
N ILE A 22 -37.53 -33.35 43.80
CA ILE A 22 -36.94 -32.07 43.42
C ILE A 22 -35.74 -32.40 42.53
N HIS A 23 -35.86 -32.13 41.23
CA HIS A 23 -34.75 -32.24 40.30
C HIS A 23 -34.06 -30.89 40.22
N VAL A 24 -32.75 -30.86 40.47
CA VAL A 24 -31.94 -29.64 40.38
C VAL A 24 -31.50 -29.48 38.94
N ASP A 25 -32.03 -28.47 38.27
CA ASP A 25 -31.64 -28.12 36.91
C ASP A 25 -30.35 -27.28 36.93
N PHE A 26 -29.25 -27.86 36.45
CA PHE A 26 -27.97 -27.17 36.31
C PHE A 26 -27.84 -26.40 35.00
N THR A 27 -28.89 -26.38 34.15
CA THR A 27 -28.92 -25.63 32.89
C THR A 27 -28.50 -24.15 33.06
N PRO A 28 -28.91 -23.41 34.11
CA PRO A 28 -28.42 -22.04 34.34
C PRO A 28 -26.90 -21.97 34.59
N MET A 29 -26.31 -23.01 35.19
CA MET A 29 -24.88 -23.05 35.54
C MET A 29 -24.01 -23.47 34.34
N VAL A 30 -24.53 -24.38 33.50
CA VAL A 30 -23.86 -24.83 32.28
C VAL A 30 -23.85 -23.73 31.22
N ASP A 31 -24.96 -23.00 31.08
CA ASP A 31 -25.08 -21.93 30.09
C ASP A 31 -24.12 -20.76 30.41
N MET A 32 -23.98 -20.40 31.69
CA MET A 32 -23.00 -19.39 32.13
C MET A 32 -21.55 -19.78 31.78
N ASN A 33 -21.18 -21.05 31.94
CA ASN A 33 -19.83 -21.53 31.59
C ASN A 33 -19.62 -21.64 30.07
N MET A 34 -20.65 -22.02 29.31
CA MET A 34 -20.60 -22.04 27.85
C MET A 34 -20.44 -20.62 27.28
N LEU A 35 -21.14 -19.64 27.85
CA LEU A 35 -21.02 -18.23 27.46
C LEU A 35 -19.62 -17.69 27.73
N LEU A 36 -19.00 -18.07 28.85
CA LEU A 36 -17.64 -17.66 29.22
C LEU A 36 -16.58 -18.27 28.29
N ILE A 37 -16.65 -19.57 27.99
CA ILE A 37 -15.68 -20.23 27.11
C ILE A 37 -15.82 -19.70 25.67
N THR A 38 -17.06 -19.48 25.20
CA THR A 38 -17.29 -18.90 23.86
C THR A 38 -16.86 -17.44 23.78
N PHE A 39 -17.08 -16.64 24.82
CA PHE A 39 -16.58 -15.27 24.90
C PHE A 39 -15.05 -15.22 24.92
N PHE A 40 -14.38 -16.07 25.71
CA PHE A 40 -12.92 -16.15 25.72
C PHE A 40 -12.34 -16.66 24.39
N MET A 41 -12.98 -17.64 23.74
CA MET A 41 -12.58 -18.09 22.38
C MET A 41 -12.84 -17.01 21.31
N LEU A 42 -13.91 -16.22 21.43
CA LEU A 42 -14.19 -15.10 20.53
C LEU A 42 -13.18 -13.95 20.74
N CYS A 43 -12.89 -13.57 21.99
CA CYS A 43 -11.88 -12.56 22.31
C CYS A 43 -10.48 -12.99 21.86
N THR A 44 -10.11 -14.27 22.01
CA THR A 44 -8.82 -14.78 21.50
C THR A 44 -8.74 -14.84 19.98
N THR A 45 -9.85 -15.07 19.27
CA THR A 45 -9.88 -14.97 17.79
C THR A 45 -9.82 -13.52 17.29
N MET A 46 -10.38 -12.55 18.03
CA MET A 46 -10.21 -11.11 17.72
C MET A 46 -8.81 -10.57 18.01
N ILE A 47 -8.11 -11.11 19.02
CA ILE A 47 -6.71 -10.73 19.34
C ILE A 47 -5.71 -11.29 18.33
N LYS A 48 -6.04 -12.38 17.61
CA LYS A 48 -5.27 -12.78 16.43
C LYS A 48 -5.41 -11.66 15.40
N SER A 49 -4.40 -10.79 15.33
CA SER A 49 -4.24 -9.81 14.27
C SER A 49 -4.42 -10.53 12.93
N GLN A 50 -5.59 -10.35 12.32
CA GLN A 50 -5.76 -10.62 10.91
C GLN A 50 -4.97 -9.52 10.21
N THR A 51 -3.67 -9.74 10.10
CA THR A 51 -2.86 -8.94 9.19
C THR A 51 -3.45 -9.18 7.81
N LEU A 52 -4.22 -8.21 7.30
CA LEU A 52 -4.24 -7.98 5.87
C LEU A 52 -2.76 -7.93 5.50
N THR A 53 -2.31 -8.90 4.72
CA THR A 53 -1.01 -8.83 4.08
C THR A 53 -1.13 -7.67 3.09
N ILE A 54 -0.99 -6.45 3.61
CA ILE A 54 -0.39 -5.39 2.84
C ILE A 54 0.90 -6.05 2.43
N SER A 55 0.93 -6.50 1.18
CA SER A 55 2.16 -6.81 0.50
C SER A 55 2.91 -5.49 0.48
N LEU A 56 3.55 -5.17 1.60
CA LEU A 56 4.63 -4.23 1.68
C LEU A 56 5.62 -4.81 0.67
N PRO A 57 5.84 -4.20 -0.49
CA PRO A 57 7.07 -4.45 -1.19
C PRO A 57 8.18 -4.03 -0.23
N SER A 58 9.26 -4.81 -0.22
CA SER A 58 10.29 -4.78 0.79
C SER A 58 10.68 -3.35 1.14
N ASN A 59 10.35 -2.92 2.36
CA ASN A 59 10.98 -1.78 3.01
C ASN A 59 12.41 -2.16 3.47
N GLU A 60 13.06 -3.05 2.71
CA GLU A 60 14.50 -3.18 2.72
C GLU A 60 14.96 -1.83 2.18
N LYS A 61 15.50 -0.99 3.07
CA LYS A 61 16.40 0.08 2.65
C LYS A 61 17.30 -0.58 1.61
N VAL A 62 17.12 -0.21 0.34
CA VAL A 62 17.93 -0.76 -0.74
C VAL A 62 19.35 -0.51 -0.28
N GLU A 63 20.10 -1.57 0.06
CA GLU A 63 21.44 -1.41 0.62
C GLU A 63 22.17 -0.42 -0.29
N GLU A 64 22.87 0.55 0.29
CA GLU A 64 23.51 1.64 -0.49
C GLU A 64 24.35 1.07 -1.65
N GLN A 65 24.84 -0.16 -1.54
CA GLN A 65 25.53 -0.91 -2.60
C GLN A 65 24.65 -1.35 -3.78
N GLN A 66 23.38 -1.72 -3.57
CA GLN A 66 22.41 -1.97 -4.65
C GLN A 66 21.94 -0.65 -5.27
N MET A 67 21.86 0.42 -4.47
CA MET A 67 21.50 1.76 -4.94
C MET A 67 22.61 2.38 -5.80
N ASN A 68 23.88 2.21 -5.41
CA ASN A 68 25.06 2.60 -6.18
C ASN A 68 25.30 1.74 -7.45
N LYS A 69 24.61 0.60 -7.58
CA LYS A 69 24.62 -0.24 -8.79
C LYS A 69 23.39 -0.03 -9.68
N ALA A 70 22.40 0.76 -9.25
CA ALA A 70 21.37 1.20 -10.16
C ALA A 70 22.07 2.02 -11.25
N LYS A 71 21.88 1.63 -12.51
CA LYS A 71 22.36 2.45 -13.61
C LYS A 71 21.69 3.81 -13.45
N GLU A 72 22.44 4.89 -13.59
CA GLU A 72 21.89 6.24 -13.52
C GLU A 72 20.63 6.40 -14.40
N SER A 73 20.58 5.68 -15.52
CA SER A 73 19.43 5.62 -16.44
C SER A 73 18.14 5.04 -15.85
N GLU A 74 18.21 4.25 -14.78
CA GLU A 74 17.07 3.57 -14.16
C GLU A 74 16.53 4.33 -12.93
N ALA A 75 17.29 5.29 -12.39
CA ALA A 75 16.90 6.07 -11.24
C ALA A 75 15.94 7.20 -11.62
N ILE A 76 14.86 7.35 -10.86
CA ILE A 76 13.95 8.50 -10.94
C ILE A 76 13.66 9.00 -9.52
N THR A 77 13.80 10.30 -9.31
CA THR A 77 13.45 10.93 -8.04
C THR A 77 12.15 11.70 -8.22
N LEU A 78 11.17 11.41 -7.37
CA LEU A 78 9.89 12.10 -7.25
C LEU A 78 9.94 12.98 -6.00
N ILE A 79 9.78 14.29 -6.15
CA ILE A 79 9.64 15.22 -5.05
C ILE A 79 8.19 15.67 -4.97
N LEU A 80 7.55 15.30 -3.86
CA LEU A 80 6.14 15.56 -3.60
C LEU A 80 6.01 16.89 -2.89
N THR A 81 5.12 17.76 -3.39
CA THR A 81 4.70 18.96 -2.70
C THR A 81 3.18 19.12 -2.79
N THR A 82 2.63 19.94 -1.89
CA THR A 82 1.23 20.35 -1.95
C THR A 82 1.20 21.86 -1.93
N GLU A 83 0.53 22.46 -2.91
CA GLU A 83 0.44 23.91 -2.96
C GLU A 83 -0.36 24.45 -1.78
N ARG A 84 0.14 25.55 -1.20
CA ARG A 84 -0.51 26.28 -0.11
C ARG A 84 -0.76 27.73 -0.52
N ASN A 85 -1.83 28.30 0.01
CA ASN A 85 -2.15 29.72 -0.12
C ASN A 85 -1.24 30.55 0.79
N ALA A 86 -1.21 31.87 0.60
CA ALA A 86 -0.43 32.80 1.44
C ALA A 86 -0.76 32.70 2.94
N ASN A 87 -1.97 32.22 3.27
CA ASN A 87 -2.44 32.02 4.64
C ASN A 87 -1.97 30.68 5.26
N GLY A 88 -1.19 29.88 4.53
CA GLY A 88 -0.67 28.57 4.98
C GLY A 88 -1.63 27.39 4.79
N GLU A 89 -2.87 27.64 4.36
CA GLU A 89 -3.87 26.63 4.06
C GLU A 89 -3.57 25.90 2.74
N VAL A 90 -3.93 24.63 2.66
CA VAL A 90 -3.76 23.82 1.45
C VAL A 90 -4.66 24.35 0.33
N LYS A 91 -4.05 24.72 -0.80
CA LYS A 91 -4.77 25.15 -2.00
C LYS A 91 -5.54 23.96 -2.55
N LYS A 92 -6.83 24.15 -2.79
CA LYS A 92 -7.72 23.12 -3.35
C LYS A 92 -8.02 23.41 -4.80
N ASP A 93 -8.24 22.36 -5.57
CA ASP A 93 -8.76 22.44 -6.94
C ASP A 93 -10.26 22.76 -6.96
N ASP A 94 -10.83 22.92 -8.15
CA ASP A 94 -12.27 23.19 -8.35
C ASP A 94 -13.17 22.08 -7.79
N ALA A 95 -12.62 20.88 -7.56
CA ALA A 95 -13.29 19.73 -6.96
C ALA A 95 -13.06 19.60 -5.44
N GLY A 96 -12.36 20.56 -4.83
CA GLY A 96 -12.08 20.60 -3.39
C GLY A 96 -10.93 19.69 -2.92
N ARG A 97 -10.17 19.08 -3.84
CA ARG A 97 -9.01 18.22 -3.53
C ARG A 97 -7.75 19.05 -3.37
N PRO A 98 -6.80 18.65 -2.51
CA PRO A 98 -5.54 19.39 -2.37
C PRO A 98 -4.74 19.35 -3.67
N MET A 99 -4.20 20.49 -4.07
CA MET A 99 -3.43 20.60 -5.30
C MET A 99 -2.02 20.05 -5.09
N ASN A 100 -1.88 18.75 -5.27
CA ASN A 100 -0.63 18.01 -5.18
C ASN A 100 0.16 18.15 -6.48
N VAL A 101 1.42 18.56 -6.36
CA VAL A 101 2.36 18.70 -7.48
C VAL A 101 3.53 17.77 -7.23
N VAL A 102 3.95 17.07 -8.28
CA VAL A 102 5.09 16.16 -8.28
C VAL A 102 6.16 16.77 -9.15
N TYR A 103 7.27 17.16 -8.54
CA TYR A 103 8.48 17.42 -9.31
C TYR A 103 9.22 16.10 -9.51
N TYR A 104 9.85 15.91 -10.66
CA TYR A 104 10.69 14.75 -10.87
C TYR A 104 11.89 15.05 -11.75
N TYR A 105 12.95 14.27 -11.54
CA TYR A 105 14.12 14.24 -12.40
C TYR A 105 14.66 12.82 -12.53
N GLU A 106 15.46 12.60 -13.56
CA GLU A 106 16.00 11.31 -13.95
C GLU A 106 17.49 11.29 -13.64
N GLY A 107 17.99 10.16 -13.13
CA GLY A 107 19.41 10.02 -12.79
C GLY A 107 19.86 10.96 -11.68
N MET A 108 21.09 11.47 -11.80
CA MET A 108 21.66 12.38 -10.82
C MET A 108 21.23 13.83 -11.07
N PRO A 109 21.02 14.62 -10.00
CA PRO A 109 20.73 16.04 -10.13
C PRO A 109 21.95 16.79 -10.69
N GLU A 110 21.76 17.60 -11.72
CA GLU A 110 22.77 18.54 -12.22
C GLU A 110 22.58 19.89 -11.53
N ILE A 111 23.63 20.40 -10.90
CA ILE A 111 23.66 21.69 -10.17
C ILE A 111 24.71 22.64 -10.73
N ALA A 112 25.17 22.42 -11.97
CA ALA A 112 26.17 23.28 -12.57
C ALA A 112 25.59 24.69 -12.81
N ASP A 113 26.25 25.69 -12.24
CA ASP A 113 26.07 27.11 -12.50
C ASP A 113 27.38 27.61 -13.12
N THR A 114 27.49 27.43 -14.44
CA THR A 114 28.66 27.74 -15.25
C THR A 114 28.72 29.23 -15.56
N ASN A 115 27.57 29.91 -15.55
CA ASN A 115 27.42 31.31 -15.92
C ASN A 115 27.53 32.26 -14.71
N GLY A 116 27.46 31.74 -13.48
CA GLY A 116 27.59 32.47 -12.22
C GLY A 116 26.40 33.36 -11.87
N ASP A 117 25.22 33.11 -12.44
CA ASP A 117 24.01 33.91 -12.23
C ASP A 117 23.20 33.49 -10.99
N GLY A 118 23.63 32.44 -10.29
CA GLY A 118 22.94 31.89 -9.12
C GLY A 118 21.69 31.07 -9.47
N LEU A 119 21.53 30.70 -10.74
CA LEU A 119 20.56 29.75 -11.28
C LEU A 119 21.29 28.52 -11.80
N ILE A 120 20.59 27.39 -11.81
CA ILE A 120 21.18 26.13 -12.27
C ILE A 120 21.05 26.07 -13.80
N ASP A 121 22.13 25.99 -14.55
CA ASP A 121 22.09 26.05 -16.03
C ASP A 121 21.21 24.93 -16.61
N ASN A 122 21.46 23.69 -16.17
CA ASN A 122 20.78 22.48 -16.66
C ASN A 122 19.84 21.87 -15.63
N ASN A 123 18.84 22.64 -15.21
CA ASN A 123 17.81 22.09 -14.34
C ASN A 123 16.91 21.10 -15.12
N LYS A 124 17.10 19.80 -14.88
CA LYS A 124 16.30 18.71 -15.47
C LYS A 124 14.97 18.46 -14.76
N LEU A 125 14.63 19.26 -13.75
CA LEU A 125 13.40 19.10 -12.99
C LEU A 125 12.18 19.40 -13.88
N LYS A 126 11.22 18.50 -13.84
CA LYS A 126 9.93 18.63 -14.52
C LYS A 126 8.82 18.58 -13.48
N ALA A 127 7.74 19.32 -13.70
CA ALA A 127 6.57 19.33 -12.83
C ALA A 127 5.42 18.58 -13.50
N GLU A 128 4.80 17.66 -12.77
CA GLU A 128 3.64 16.87 -13.18
C GLU A 128 2.61 16.80 -12.05
N LYS A 129 1.43 16.27 -12.37
CA LYS A 129 0.35 16.05 -11.40
C LYS A 129 -0.04 14.58 -11.33
N PHE A 130 -0.66 14.20 -10.21
CA PHE A 130 -1.35 12.91 -10.07
C PHE A 130 -2.69 12.99 -10.82
N LEU A 131 -2.66 12.71 -12.11
CA LEU A 131 -3.85 12.64 -12.95
C LEU A 131 -4.23 11.18 -13.18
N GLY A 132 -5.55 10.90 -13.10
CA GLY A 132 -6.09 9.62 -13.52
C GLY A 132 -5.96 9.41 -15.02
N ASN A 133 -6.31 8.22 -15.51
CA ASN A 133 -6.32 7.97 -16.94
C ASN A 133 -7.54 8.67 -17.58
N ASP A 134 -7.33 9.26 -18.75
CA ASP A 134 -8.41 9.70 -19.62
C ASP A 134 -8.75 8.55 -20.59
N GLY A 135 -9.72 7.73 -20.16
CA GLY A 135 -10.06 6.48 -20.84
C GLY A 135 -8.88 5.51 -20.88
N LYS A 136 -8.26 5.35 -22.06
CA LYS A 136 -7.10 4.45 -22.27
C LYS A 136 -5.75 5.18 -22.22
N LEU A 137 -5.73 6.51 -22.24
CA LEU A 137 -4.50 7.29 -22.26
C LEU A 137 -3.99 7.49 -20.82
N GLN A 138 -2.76 7.07 -20.54
CA GLN A 138 -2.11 7.44 -19.28
C GLN A 138 -1.72 8.93 -19.31
N GLN A 139 -1.87 9.61 -18.18
CA GLN A 139 -1.59 11.04 -18.02
C GLN A 139 -0.68 11.29 -16.81
N GLY A 140 -0.10 12.49 -16.76
CA GLY A 140 0.71 12.96 -15.65
C GLY A 140 1.88 12.04 -15.30
N ILE A 141 2.16 11.91 -14.01
CA ILE A 141 3.28 11.09 -13.53
C ILE A 141 3.13 9.60 -13.86
N ARG A 142 1.89 9.11 -13.98
CA ARG A 142 1.61 7.71 -14.29
C ARG A 142 2.18 7.32 -15.64
N LYS A 143 2.05 8.17 -16.66
CA LYS A 143 2.59 7.90 -17.99
C LYS A 143 4.10 7.71 -17.95
N ILE A 144 4.81 8.60 -17.24
CA ILE A 144 6.27 8.56 -17.12
C ILE A 144 6.74 7.27 -16.45
N LEU A 145 6.06 6.85 -15.38
CA LEU A 145 6.36 5.61 -14.66
C LEU A 145 6.03 4.36 -15.49
N HIS A 146 4.92 4.40 -16.24
CA HIS A 146 4.49 3.33 -17.12
C HIS A 146 5.49 3.09 -18.25
N ASP A 147 5.90 4.16 -18.94
CA ASP A 147 6.80 4.10 -20.09
C ASP A 147 8.17 3.52 -19.68
N ARG A 148 8.66 3.83 -18.47
CA ARG A 148 9.91 3.25 -17.94
C ARG A 148 9.80 1.79 -17.54
N ASN A 149 8.62 1.32 -17.16
CA ASN A 149 8.41 -0.06 -16.70
C ASN A 149 7.76 -0.96 -17.76
N LEU A 150 7.78 -0.54 -19.03
CA LEU A 150 7.07 -1.20 -20.13
C LEU A 150 7.41 -2.69 -20.26
N GLN A 151 8.68 -3.07 -20.10
CA GLN A 151 9.11 -4.48 -20.23
C GLN A 151 8.50 -5.38 -19.16
N VAL A 152 8.54 -4.94 -17.89
CA VAL A 152 7.93 -5.64 -16.76
C VAL A 152 6.42 -5.73 -16.96
N LEU A 153 5.78 -4.63 -17.34
CA LEU A 153 4.34 -4.55 -17.56
C LEU A 153 3.88 -5.48 -18.68
N SER A 154 4.62 -5.56 -19.79
CA SER A 154 4.30 -6.46 -20.91
C SER A 154 4.33 -7.94 -20.49
N LYS A 155 5.28 -8.34 -19.62
CA LYS A 155 5.35 -9.69 -19.06
C LYS A 155 4.21 -9.94 -18.07
N ILE A 156 3.91 -8.98 -17.21
CA ILE A 156 2.79 -9.08 -16.25
C ILE A 156 1.46 -9.17 -16.98
N GLU A 157 1.26 -8.43 -18.07
CA GLU A 157 0.02 -8.48 -18.85
C GLU A 157 -0.21 -9.88 -19.47
N LYS A 158 0.86 -10.53 -19.95
CA LYS A 158 0.81 -11.93 -20.42
C LYS A 158 0.37 -12.88 -19.30
N GLU A 159 1.00 -12.81 -18.11
CA GLU A 159 0.59 -13.64 -16.96
C GLU A 159 -0.83 -13.30 -16.49
N LYS A 160 -1.24 -12.03 -16.59
CA LYS A 160 -2.59 -11.58 -16.23
C LYS A 160 -3.64 -12.15 -17.20
N ALA A 161 -3.31 -12.30 -18.48
CA ALA A 161 -4.18 -12.97 -19.45
C ALA A 161 -4.40 -14.45 -19.07
N ARG A 162 -3.32 -15.17 -18.76
CA ARG A 162 -3.37 -16.58 -18.29
C ARG A 162 -4.16 -16.73 -16.99
N TRP A 163 -3.95 -15.80 -16.06
CA TRP A 163 -4.70 -15.72 -14.81
C TRP A 163 -6.21 -15.55 -15.05
N ARG A 164 -6.61 -14.63 -15.93
CA ARG A 164 -8.01 -14.43 -16.31
C ARG A 164 -8.62 -15.68 -16.97
N ALA A 165 -7.82 -16.41 -17.74
CA ALA A 165 -8.19 -17.67 -18.37
C ALA A 165 -8.21 -18.87 -17.39
N LYS A 166 -7.81 -18.67 -16.12
CA LYS A 166 -7.69 -19.70 -15.08
C LYS A 166 -6.79 -20.88 -15.47
N GLU A 167 -5.72 -20.59 -16.22
CA GLU A 167 -4.80 -21.62 -16.71
C GLU A 167 -3.94 -22.26 -15.60
N PHE A 168 -3.75 -21.59 -14.46
CA PHE A 168 -2.87 -22.11 -13.39
C PHE A 168 -3.59 -23.07 -12.45
N SER A 169 -4.87 -22.81 -12.17
CA SER A 169 -5.71 -23.68 -11.35
C SER A 169 -7.19 -23.36 -11.57
N PRO A 170 -8.07 -24.37 -11.56
CA PRO A 170 -9.52 -24.14 -11.55
C PRO A 170 -10.01 -23.45 -10.27
N ILE A 171 -9.24 -23.54 -9.17
CA ILE A 171 -9.56 -22.93 -7.89
C ILE A 171 -9.06 -21.48 -7.88
N SER A 172 -9.98 -20.51 -7.83
CA SER A 172 -9.65 -19.08 -7.92
C SER A 172 -8.59 -18.64 -6.91
N ALA A 173 -8.71 -19.03 -5.63
CA ALA A 173 -7.74 -18.64 -4.60
C ALA A 173 -6.31 -19.14 -4.89
N VAL A 174 -6.19 -20.36 -5.44
CA VAL A 174 -4.88 -20.94 -5.81
C VAL A 174 -4.34 -20.26 -7.06
N ASN A 175 -5.20 -20.01 -8.05
CA ASN A 175 -4.86 -19.29 -9.27
C ASN A 175 -4.34 -17.86 -8.97
N ASP A 176 -4.99 -17.15 -8.04
CA ASP A 176 -4.60 -15.82 -7.58
C ASP A 176 -3.23 -15.87 -6.89
N SER A 177 -3.01 -16.83 -5.99
CA SER A 177 -1.73 -16.99 -5.29
C SER A 177 -0.57 -17.27 -6.25
N ILE A 178 -0.77 -18.16 -7.23
CA ILE A 178 0.25 -18.47 -8.25
C ILE A 178 0.55 -17.24 -9.10
N TYR A 179 -0.47 -16.52 -9.55
CA TYR A 179 -0.29 -15.28 -10.30
C TYR A 179 0.50 -14.23 -9.49
N GLN A 180 0.15 -14.04 -8.22
CA GLN A 180 0.86 -13.10 -7.35
C GLN A 180 2.33 -13.47 -7.17
N ALA A 181 2.65 -14.75 -7.00
CA ALA A 181 4.03 -15.24 -6.90
C ALA A 181 4.82 -14.96 -8.19
N ARG A 182 4.27 -15.32 -9.36
CA ARG A 182 4.92 -15.05 -10.66
C ARG A 182 5.06 -13.57 -10.95
N ALA A 183 4.06 -12.77 -10.63
CA ALA A 183 4.13 -11.32 -10.78
C ALA A 183 5.22 -10.72 -9.89
N ARG A 184 5.43 -11.24 -8.66
CA ARG A 184 6.55 -10.85 -7.80
C ARG A 184 7.90 -11.16 -8.44
N GLU A 185 8.06 -12.36 -9.00
CA GLU A 185 9.28 -12.77 -9.70
C GLU A 185 9.58 -11.84 -10.89
N ILE A 186 8.57 -11.54 -11.72
CA ILE A 186 8.73 -10.66 -12.90
C ILE A 186 9.12 -9.25 -12.49
N ARG A 187 8.51 -8.69 -11.43
CA ARG A 187 8.90 -7.36 -10.92
C ARG A 187 10.35 -7.34 -10.41
N ASN A 188 10.84 -8.47 -9.90
CA ASN A 188 12.17 -8.63 -9.33
C ASN A 188 13.21 -9.23 -10.28
N ASP A 189 12.86 -9.49 -11.55
CA ASP A 189 13.74 -9.96 -12.61
C ASP A 189 14.77 -8.87 -13.01
N SER A 190 16.05 -9.12 -12.72
CA SER A 190 17.15 -8.18 -12.98
C SER A 190 17.56 -8.08 -14.44
N THR A 191 17.04 -8.96 -15.30
CA THR A 191 17.31 -8.91 -16.76
C THR A 191 16.49 -7.84 -17.47
N LEU A 192 15.43 -7.34 -16.82
CA LEU A 192 14.51 -6.36 -17.37
C LEU A 192 14.93 -4.94 -16.97
N THR A 193 14.72 -4.01 -17.90
CA THR A 193 14.76 -2.58 -17.56
C THR A 193 13.59 -2.26 -16.64
N ARG A 194 13.91 -1.73 -15.45
CA ARG A 194 12.93 -1.39 -14.41
C ARG A 194 13.40 -0.13 -13.67
N PRO A 195 12.48 0.79 -13.34
CA PRO A 195 12.86 1.99 -12.61
C PRO A 195 13.10 1.71 -11.12
N VAL A 196 14.02 2.47 -10.54
CA VAL A 196 14.17 2.62 -9.08
C VAL A 196 13.68 4.01 -8.72
N VAL A 197 12.63 4.08 -7.89
CA VAL A 197 11.94 5.33 -7.60
C VAL A 197 12.29 5.84 -6.20
N ILE A 198 12.84 7.04 -6.09
CA ILE A 198 13.07 7.69 -4.80
C ILE A 198 11.96 8.71 -4.58
N ILE A 199 11.14 8.51 -3.57
CA ILE A 199 10.03 9.38 -3.22
C ILE A 199 10.49 10.29 -2.07
N LYS A 200 10.65 11.57 -2.36
CA LYS A 200 11.02 12.60 -1.39
C LYS A 200 9.84 13.49 -1.08
N ALA A 201 9.45 13.59 0.18
CA ALA A 201 8.38 14.50 0.59
C ALA A 201 8.96 15.85 1.05
N THR A 202 8.39 16.96 0.56
CA THR A 202 8.68 18.28 1.15
C THR A 202 7.94 18.44 2.48
N PRO A 203 8.37 19.35 3.37
CA PRO A 203 7.64 19.66 4.60
C PRO A 203 6.21 20.16 4.35
N GLU A 204 5.94 20.67 3.15
CA GLU A 204 4.61 21.17 2.76
C GLU A 204 3.71 20.07 2.19
N ALA A 205 4.28 18.92 1.82
CA ALA A 205 3.56 17.81 1.20
C ALA A 205 2.47 17.26 2.13
N SER A 206 1.29 17.08 1.58
CA SER A 206 0.20 16.41 2.28
C SER A 206 0.40 14.89 2.30
N TRP A 207 -0.20 14.24 3.31
CA TRP A 207 -0.25 12.78 3.39
C TRP A 207 -0.92 12.15 2.17
N GLU A 208 -1.92 12.83 1.60
CA GLU A 208 -2.59 12.40 0.37
C GLU A 208 -1.63 12.34 -0.82
N SER A 209 -0.67 13.28 -0.92
CA SER A 209 0.34 13.27 -1.97
C SER A 209 1.23 12.03 -1.89
N LEU A 210 1.64 11.65 -0.67
CA LEU A 210 2.45 10.46 -0.46
C LEU A 210 1.69 9.17 -0.77
N ILE A 211 0.44 9.04 -0.30
CA ILE A 211 -0.41 7.89 -0.66
C ILE A 211 -0.58 7.82 -2.18
N SER A 212 -0.87 8.95 -2.83
CA SER A 212 -1.03 9.00 -4.28
C SER A 212 0.23 8.51 -4.99
N ALA A 213 1.42 8.89 -4.51
CA ALA A 213 2.69 8.38 -5.06
C ALA A 213 2.85 6.86 -4.87
N LEU A 214 2.46 6.32 -3.72
CA LEU A 214 2.50 4.87 -3.44
C LEU A 214 1.51 4.09 -4.30
N ASP A 215 0.31 4.62 -4.50
CA ASP A 215 -0.68 4.04 -5.41
C ASP A 215 -0.12 4.00 -6.84
N GLU A 216 0.58 5.04 -7.29
CA GLU A 216 1.25 5.02 -8.60
C GLU A 216 2.36 3.95 -8.68
N MET A 217 3.09 3.68 -7.60
CA MET A 217 4.06 2.57 -7.57
C MET A 217 3.36 1.23 -7.78
N GLN A 218 2.25 1.01 -7.07
CA GLN A 218 1.48 -0.22 -7.17
C GLN A 218 0.83 -0.40 -8.56
N ILE A 219 0.24 0.67 -9.10
CA ILE A 219 -0.42 0.65 -10.41
C ILE A 219 0.58 0.32 -11.52
N ASN A 220 1.75 0.94 -11.49
CA ASN A 220 2.80 0.73 -12.49
C ASN A 220 3.67 -0.50 -12.21
N GLN A 221 3.32 -1.32 -11.22
CA GLN A 221 4.05 -2.55 -10.87
C GLN A 221 5.53 -2.31 -10.53
N ILE A 222 5.83 -1.18 -9.90
CA ILE A 222 7.17 -0.82 -9.47
C ILE A 222 7.39 -1.39 -8.07
N SER A 223 8.37 -2.30 -7.93
CA SER A 223 8.69 -2.93 -6.64
C SER A 223 9.85 -2.25 -5.90
N ARG A 224 10.68 -1.47 -6.60
CA ARG A 224 11.87 -0.83 -6.04
C ARG A 224 11.61 0.65 -5.86
N TYR A 225 11.24 1.03 -4.64
CA TYR A 225 11.16 2.42 -4.27
C TYR A 225 11.63 2.65 -2.84
N GLN A 226 12.05 3.87 -2.55
CA GLN A 226 12.44 4.32 -1.21
C GLN A 226 11.75 5.63 -0.91
N ILE A 227 11.26 5.78 0.32
CA ILE A 227 10.78 7.06 0.83
C ILE A 227 11.92 7.72 1.61
N ASP A 228 12.21 8.97 1.31
CA ASP A 228 13.21 9.76 2.01
C ASP A 228 12.74 11.20 2.23
N ASN A 229 13.47 11.96 3.04
CA ASN A 229 13.25 13.39 3.18
C ASN A 229 13.96 14.15 2.05
N ILE A 230 13.44 15.34 1.73
CA ILE A 230 14.09 16.24 0.79
C ILE A 230 15.47 16.70 1.31
N ASN A 231 16.46 16.80 0.42
CA ASN A 231 17.79 17.35 0.75
C ASN A 231 17.96 18.81 0.27
N GLN A 232 19.11 19.41 0.57
CA GLN A 232 19.41 20.81 0.16
C GLN A 232 19.48 20.97 -1.36
N VAL A 233 20.03 19.98 -2.07
CA VAL A 233 20.15 19.99 -3.54
C VAL A 233 18.78 19.97 -4.21
N ASP A 234 17.90 19.09 -3.75
CA ASP A 234 16.52 18.99 -4.23
C ASP A 234 15.75 20.29 -3.99
N SER A 235 15.97 20.92 -2.82
CA SER A 235 15.36 22.21 -2.47
C SER A 235 15.84 23.32 -3.42
N ALA A 236 17.14 23.36 -3.73
CA ALA A 236 17.70 24.31 -4.68
C ALA A 236 17.14 24.13 -6.10
N LEU A 237 16.99 22.87 -6.55
CA LEU A 237 16.39 22.55 -7.85
C LEU A 237 14.94 23.03 -7.97
N ILE A 238 14.14 22.85 -6.92
CA ILE A 238 12.74 23.33 -6.89
C ILE A 238 12.70 24.85 -6.92
N LEU A 239 13.54 25.52 -6.13
CA LEU A 239 13.61 26.99 -6.10
C LEU A 239 14.01 27.56 -7.46
N ASP A 240 15.03 26.99 -8.10
CA ASP A 240 15.43 27.36 -9.47
C ASP A 240 14.28 27.16 -10.47
N PHE A 241 13.61 26.00 -10.40
CA PHE A 241 12.47 25.70 -11.27
C PHE A 241 11.33 26.70 -11.10
N LEU A 242 11.00 27.07 -9.86
CA LEU A 242 9.97 28.06 -9.54
C LEU A 242 10.34 29.47 -9.98
N LYS A 243 11.63 29.85 -9.92
CA LYS A 243 12.12 31.13 -10.45
C LYS A 243 11.98 31.21 -11.97
N LYS A 244 12.29 30.11 -12.67
CA LYS A 244 12.16 30.02 -14.14
C LYS A 244 10.72 29.93 -14.61
N ASN A 245 9.85 29.34 -13.78
CA ASN A 245 8.41 29.17 -14.04
C ASN A 245 7.60 29.91 -12.98
N PRO A 246 7.60 31.25 -12.97
CA PRO A 246 6.83 32.00 -11.99
C PRO A 246 5.35 31.66 -12.14
N LYS A 247 4.70 31.38 -11.02
CA LYS A 247 3.25 31.16 -10.99
C LYS A 247 2.58 32.47 -11.42
N LYS A 248 1.78 32.40 -12.49
CA LYS A 248 0.91 33.49 -12.93
C LYS A 248 -0.22 33.73 -11.93
#